data_AF-V2XJ05-F1
#
_entry.id   AF-V2XJ05-F1
#
_cell.length_a   1.000
_cell.length_b   1.000
_cell.length_c   1.000
_cell.angle_alpha   90.00
_cell.angle_beta   90.00
_cell.angle_gamma   90.00
#
_symmetry.space_group_name_H-M   'P 1'
#
loop_
_entity.id
_entity.type
_entity.pdbx_description
1 polymer ?
#
loop_
_entity_poly.entity_id
_entity_poly.type
_entity_poly.pdbx_seq_one_letter_code
_entity_poly.pdbx_strand_id
1 'polypeptide(L)'
;MIQQVFALTQYNGAIVGPIARILAYIMNGIYAVFSAIGIENAAICILLFTFIMRALMMPMYYKQQKVGKLTSRMTPELQEISKKYKGKRDMESQRKMQQETQAVYEKYGSNPLSGCLPVLITLPIMFGLYRIVQSMPAYMPAIRNLYESIATPLMEQQNYANVLTKIANSNTVKLVTEGDKSVILNSVIDVLATFNHDKWEALKTSFSGISNVIAANSAEIEHINSVFGLFSISDVPGFAKPLTFIVPVLAGVLQFINGKQMMKNQPQTNTNDQASAINKNMMNFMPFMQAFFCITFPIGIGVYWIAGSIFMIIQQYFFNKLLKNVDVDEMIRKNQEKAAKLRAKRGEAPVAEKFNQFANTSTKSIATTNTKNINEDSSETSKSVEKGITIKTKNNYKITDYKKREGEYKAENIADVANMLKRD
;
A
#
# COMPACT_ATOMS: atom_id res chain seq x y z
N MET A 1 15.70 16.23 -5.72
CA MET A 1 16.40 16.82 -4.56
C MET A 1 16.18 15.90 -3.36
N ILE A 2 17.15 15.05 -3.05
CA ILE A 2 17.58 14.54 -1.72
C ILE A 2 18.80 13.69 -2.08
N GLN A 3 19.98 14.29 -1.93
CA GLN A 3 21.26 13.61 -2.10
C GLN A 3 22.02 13.85 -0.81
N GLN A 4 21.71 13.03 0.20
CA GLN A 4 22.46 13.00 1.44
C GLN A 4 23.43 11.83 1.39
N VAL A 5 24.71 12.17 1.53
CA VAL A 5 25.80 11.25 1.75
C VAL A 5 25.58 10.60 3.11
N PHE A 6 25.41 9.28 3.13
CA PHE A 6 25.54 8.50 4.35
C PHE A 6 27.02 8.19 4.48
N ALA A 7 27.70 8.81 5.47
CA ALA A 7 28.79 8.11 6.14
C ALA A 7 28.15 6.95 6.89
N LEU A 8 28.75 5.77 6.85
CA LEU A 8 28.26 4.46 7.24
C LEU A 8 27.70 4.50 8.66
N THR A 9 26.45 4.91 8.72
CA THR A 9 25.66 5.05 9.93
C THR A 9 24.34 4.40 9.57
N GLN A 10 23.99 3.38 10.35
CA GLN A 10 22.65 2.82 10.29
C GLN A 10 21.66 3.98 10.30
N TYR A 11 20.63 3.89 9.47
CA TYR A 11 19.68 4.96 9.37
C TYR A 11 19.04 5.22 10.73
N ASN A 12 19.24 6.42 11.28
CA ASN A 12 18.82 6.78 12.63
C ASN A 12 17.41 7.40 12.69
N GLY A 13 16.64 7.37 11.60
CA GLY A 13 15.29 7.94 11.61
C GLY A 13 14.37 7.20 12.58
N ALA A 14 13.50 7.94 13.26
CA ALA A 14 12.70 7.45 14.39
C ALA A 14 11.80 6.24 14.08
N ILE A 15 11.35 6.09 12.82
CA ILE A 15 10.43 5.03 12.41
C ILE A 15 11.16 3.92 11.63
N VAL A 16 11.79 4.26 10.52
CA VAL A 16 12.41 3.27 9.63
C VAL A 16 13.72 2.72 10.21
N GLY A 17 14.43 3.47 11.04
CA GLY A 17 15.71 3.04 11.62
C GLY A 17 15.58 1.81 12.53
N PRO A 18 14.74 1.84 13.57
CA PRO A 18 14.48 0.68 14.41
C PRO A 18 13.99 -0.54 13.61
N ILE A 19 13.12 -0.31 12.62
CA ILE A 19 12.63 -1.38 11.75
C ILE A 19 13.79 -1.99 10.96
N ALA A 20 14.61 -1.18 10.30
CA ALA A 20 15.79 -1.66 9.55
C ALA A 20 16.74 -2.46 10.44
N ARG A 21 16.98 -2.05 11.69
CA ARG A 21 17.80 -2.83 12.63
C ARG A 21 17.19 -4.20 12.95
N ILE A 22 15.89 -4.25 13.24
CA ILE A 22 15.19 -5.53 13.48
C ILE A 22 15.27 -6.43 12.26
N LEU A 23 15.01 -5.90 11.07
CA LEU A 23 15.10 -6.66 9.82
C LEU A 23 16.54 -7.15 9.58
N ALA A 24 17.55 -6.31 9.86
CA ALA A 24 18.95 -6.68 9.77
C ALA A 24 19.32 -7.82 10.72
N TYR A 25 18.82 -7.83 11.96
CA TYR A 25 19.05 -8.96 12.87
C TYR A 25 18.54 -10.27 12.29
N ILE A 26 17.35 -10.26 11.69
CA ILE A 26 16.77 -11.45 11.04
C ILE A 26 17.64 -11.86 9.84
N MET A 27 18.03 -10.89 8.99
CA MET A 27 18.89 -11.16 7.83
C MET A 27 20.26 -11.71 8.22
N ASN A 28 20.88 -11.21 9.29
CA ASN A 28 22.14 -11.75 9.82
C ASN A 28 21.98 -13.19 10.29
N GLY A 29 20.89 -13.51 10.98
CA GLY A 29 20.59 -14.88 11.40
C GLY A 29 20.45 -15.83 10.20
N ILE A 30 19.73 -15.39 9.16
CA ILE A 30 19.61 -16.16 7.90
C ILE A 30 20.98 -16.34 7.25
N TYR A 31 21.75 -15.26 7.11
CA TYR A 31 23.08 -15.31 6.51
C TYR A 31 24.02 -16.26 7.27
N ALA A 32 24.03 -16.21 8.61
CA ALA A 32 24.85 -17.08 9.44
C ALA A 32 24.51 -18.57 9.24
N VAL A 33 23.22 -18.92 9.19
CA VAL A 33 22.78 -20.30 8.95
C VAL A 33 23.20 -20.80 7.57
N PHE A 34 23.13 -19.95 6.54
CA PHE A 34 23.49 -20.32 5.17
C PHE A 34 25.00 -20.34 4.94
N SER A 35 25.75 -19.41 5.53
CA SER A 35 27.21 -19.43 5.55
C SER A 35 27.75 -20.71 6.20
N ALA A 36 27.10 -21.20 7.28
CA ALA A 36 27.48 -22.46 7.92
C ALA A 36 27.36 -23.71 7.01
N ILE A 37 26.57 -23.64 5.93
CA ILE A 37 26.46 -24.71 4.91
C ILE A 37 27.14 -24.34 3.58
N GLY A 38 27.96 -23.29 3.57
CA GLY A 38 28.74 -22.84 2.42
C GLY A 38 27.97 -22.02 1.37
N ILE A 39 26.81 -21.46 1.74
CA ILE A 39 25.99 -20.62 0.86
C ILE A 39 26.06 -19.17 1.32
N GLU A 40 26.89 -18.38 0.67
CA GLU A 40 27.11 -16.97 1.01
C GLU A 40 26.59 -16.07 -0.11
N ASN A 41 25.29 -15.77 -0.06
CA ASN A 41 24.62 -14.99 -1.09
C ASN A 41 23.51 -14.11 -0.50
N ALA A 42 23.62 -12.81 -0.70
CA ALA A 42 22.70 -11.82 -0.17
C ALA A 42 21.33 -11.86 -0.85
N ALA A 43 21.24 -12.19 -2.15
CA ALA A 43 19.97 -12.34 -2.85
C ALA A 43 19.13 -13.50 -2.31
N ILE A 44 19.79 -14.63 -2.00
CA ILE A 44 19.17 -15.79 -1.32
C ILE A 44 18.70 -15.37 0.09
N CYS A 45 19.51 -14.62 0.83
CA CYS A 45 19.12 -14.11 2.14
C CYS A 45 17.86 -13.22 2.07
N ILE A 46 17.78 -12.31 1.09
CA ILE A 46 16.60 -11.46 0.86
C ILE A 46 15.38 -12.31 0.50
N LEU A 47 15.53 -13.31 -0.38
CA LEU A 47 14.45 -14.21 -0.77
C LEU A 47 13.88 -14.96 0.44
N LEU A 48 14.74 -15.59 1.24
CA LEU A 48 14.34 -16.36 2.42
C LEU A 48 13.75 -15.47 3.51
N PHE A 49 14.36 -14.31 3.76
CA PHE A 49 13.81 -13.30 4.64
C PHE A 49 12.37 -12.97 4.24
N THR A 50 12.14 -12.75 2.94
CA THR A 50 10.80 -12.45 2.42
C THR A 50 9.82 -13.58 2.73
N PHE A 51 10.20 -14.83 2.49
CA PHE A 51 9.34 -15.98 2.72
C PHE A 51 9.03 -16.17 4.21
N ILE A 52 10.02 -16.00 5.09
CA ILE A 52 9.86 -16.07 6.54
C ILE A 52 8.90 -14.98 7.03
N MET A 53 9.13 -13.73 6.65
CA MET A 53 8.25 -12.62 7.04
C MET A 53 6.82 -12.83 6.56
N ARG A 54 6.63 -13.31 5.33
CA ARG A 54 5.31 -13.62 4.80
C ARG A 54 4.64 -14.78 5.53
N ALA A 55 5.40 -15.83 5.88
CA ALA A 55 4.90 -16.95 6.67
C ALA A 55 4.46 -16.51 8.07
N LEU A 56 5.26 -15.67 8.75
CA LEU A 56 4.90 -15.10 10.05
C LEU A 56 3.62 -14.25 9.99
N MET A 57 3.44 -13.51 8.89
CA MET A 57 2.24 -12.69 8.66
C MET A 57 1.03 -13.48 8.12
N MET A 58 1.21 -14.76 7.76
CA MET A 58 0.17 -15.63 7.20
C MET A 58 -1.15 -15.65 8.00
N PRO A 59 -1.17 -15.82 9.35
CA PRO A 59 -2.43 -15.83 10.10
C PRO A 59 -3.18 -14.50 10.01
N MET A 60 -2.45 -13.38 9.93
CA MET A 60 -3.05 -12.06 9.73
C MET A 60 -3.60 -11.95 8.31
N TYR A 61 -2.84 -12.35 7.28
CA TYR A 61 -3.32 -12.34 5.90
C TYR A 61 -4.56 -13.21 5.70
N TYR A 62 -4.65 -14.36 6.38
CA TYR A 62 -5.84 -15.19 6.37
C TYR A 62 -7.07 -14.47 6.95
N LYS A 63 -6.91 -13.74 8.07
CA LYS A 63 -7.98 -12.89 8.63
C LYS A 63 -8.38 -11.78 7.65
N GLN A 64 -7.42 -11.13 6.98
CA GLN A 64 -7.70 -10.10 5.97
C GLN A 64 -8.49 -10.67 4.78
N GLN A 65 -8.18 -11.89 4.33
CA GLN A 65 -8.90 -12.56 3.25
C GLN A 65 -10.33 -12.95 3.63
N LYS A 66 -10.58 -13.34 4.89
CA LYS A 66 -11.94 -13.52 5.43
C LYS A 66 -12.77 -12.24 5.34
N VAL A 67 -12.17 -11.10 5.71
CA VAL A 67 -12.83 -9.79 5.55
C VAL A 67 -13.06 -9.48 4.06
N GLY A 68 -12.16 -9.90 3.17
CA GLY A 68 -12.39 -9.80 1.72
C GLY A 68 -13.67 -10.51 1.25
N LYS A 69 -13.98 -11.69 1.80
CA LYS A 69 -15.26 -12.38 1.52
C LYS A 69 -16.48 -11.61 2.03
N LEU A 70 -16.37 -10.94 3.17
CA LEU A 70 -17.42 -10.05 3.67
C LEU A 70 -17.64 -8.85 2.72
N THR A 71 -16.55 -8.22 2.29
CA THR A 71 -16.61 -7.11 1.31
C THR A 71 -17.28 -7.52 0.01
N SER A 72 -17.12 -8.76 -0.43
CA SER A 72 -17.84 -9.32 -1.59
C SER A 72 -19.37 -9.21 -1.45
N ARG A 73 -19.93 -9.43 -0.25
CA ARG A 73 -21.37 -9.25 0.02
C ARG A 73 -21.80 -7.77 0.06
N MET A 74 -20.93 -6.89 0.54
CA MET A 74 -21.20 -5.45 0.62
C MET A 74 -21.10 -4.75 -0.74
N THR A 75 -20.23 -5.26 -1.62
CA THR A 75 -19.93 -4.67 -2.94
C THR A 75 -21.18 -4.32 -3.77
N PRO A 76 -22.19 -5.19 -3.95
CA PRO A 76 -23.39 -4.83 -4.70
C PRO A 76 -24.16 -3.66 -4.08
N GLU A 77 -24.33 -3.60 -2.76
CA GLU A 77 -25.01 -2.47 -2.08
C GLU A 77 -24.22 -1.16 -2.24
N LEU A 78 -22.90 -1.21 -2.11
CA LEU A 78 -22.02 -0.06 -2.33
C LEU A 78 -22.07 0.43 -3.79
N GLN A 79 -22.24 -0.48 -4.75
CA GLN A 79 -22.40 -0.14 -6.16
C GLN A 79 -23.78 0.49 -6.44
N GLU A 80 -24.86 0.01 -5.81
CA GLU A 80 -26.18 0.64 -5.91
C GLU A 80 -26.12 2.11 -5.44
N ILE A 81 -25.43 2.38 -4.33
CA ILE A 81 -25.19 3.75 -3.84
C ILE A 81 -24.39 4.56 -4.89
N SER A 82 -23.28 4.01 -5.40
CA SER A 82 -22.50 4.71 -6.42
C SER A 82 -23.30 5.03 -7.69
N LYS A 83 -24.25 4.16 -8.09
CA LYS A 83 -25.19 4.41 -9.19
C LYS A 83 -26.20 5.51 -8.85
N LYS A 84 -26.81 5.47 -7.65
CA LYS A 84 -27.78 6.46 -7.16
C LYS A 84 -27.25 7.90 -7.20
N TYR A 85 -25.94 8.06 -7.00
CA TYR A 85 -25.25 9.36 -6.97
C TYR A 85 -24.38 9.63 -8.20
N LYS A 86 -24.44 8.80 -9.25
CA LYS A 86 -23.62 8.98 -10.46
C LYS A 86 -23.90 10.33 -11.11
N GLY A 87 -22.84 11.11 -11.35
CA GLY A 87 -22.92 12.44 -11.96
C GLY A 87 -23.32 13.57 -11.01
N LYS A 88 -23.73 13.28 -9.77
CA LYS A 88 -24.04 14.30 -8.76
C LYS A 88 -22.76 14.79 -8.10
N ARG A 89 -22.50 16.10 -8.17
CA ARG A 89 -21.27 16.74 -7.66
C ARG A 89 -21.53 17.78 -6.58
N ASP A 90 -22.79 18.01 -6.23
CA ASP A 90 -23.18 18.89 -5.14
C ASP A 90 -22.71 18.34 -3.78
N MET A 91 -22.35 19.27 -2.89
CA MET A 91 -21.81 18.95 -1.57
C MET A 91 -22.78 18.10 -0.74
N GLU A 92 -24.09 18.33 -0.89
CA GLU A 92 -25.13 17.58 -0.18
C GLU A 92 -25.20 16.12 -0.66
N SER A 93 -25.24 15.88 -1.97
CA SER A 93 -25.24 14.53 -2.55
C SER A 93 -23.98 13.75 -2.19
N GLN A 94 -22.81 14.39 -2.18
CA GLN A 94 -21.58 13.73 -1.75
C GLN A 94 -21.63 13.34 -0.27
N ARG A 95 -22.20 14.20 0.59
CA ARG A 95 -22.38 13.89 2.01
C ARG A 95 -23.37 12.74 2.21
N LYS A 96 -24.49 12.73 1.50
CA LYS A 96 -25.47 11.63 1.55
C LYS A 96 -24.87 10.31 1.05
N MET A 97 -24.11 10.35 -0.04
CA MET A 97 -23.38 9.18 -0.56
C MET A 97 -22.41 8.62 0.49
N GLN A 98 -21.65 9.47 1.18
CA GLN A 98 -20.75 9.04 2.27
C GLN A 98 -21.53 8.43 3.44
N GLN A 99 -22.68 9.02 3.82
CA GLN A 99 -23.54 8.50 4.89
C GLN A 99 -24.14 7.14 4.54
N GLU A 100 -24.74 6.99 3.35
CA GLU A 100 -25.29 5.70 2.89
C GLU A 100 -24.20 4.63 2.77
N THR A 101 -23.01 5.01 2.30
CA THR A 101 -21.84 4.12 2.23
C THR A 101 -21.45 3.64 3.63
N GLN A 102 -21.35 4.56 4.60
CA GLN A 102 -21.03 4.24 5.98
C GLN A 102 -22.08 3.33 6.61
N ALA A 103 -23.36 3.61 6.36
CA ALA A 103 -24.49 2.78 6.76
C ALA A 103 -24.35 1.32 6.30
N VAL A 104 -23.95 1.08 5.05
CA VAL A 104 -23.66 -0.27 4.57
C VAL A 104 -22.54 -0.91 5.39
N TYR A 105 -21.41 -0.23 5.62
CA TYR A 105 -20.36 -0.78 6.47
C TYR A 105 -20.85 -1.14 7.88
N GLU A 106 -21.71 -0.30 8.48
CA GLU A 106 -22.30 -0.55 9.79
C GLU A 106 -23.26 -1.73 9.80
N LYS A 107 -24.08 -1.89 8.75
CA LYS A 107 -24.98 -3.04 8.57
C LYS A 107 -24.21 -4.35 8.60
N TYR A 108 -23.02 -4.39 8.02
CA TYR A 108 -22.18 -5.60 8.00
C TYR A 108 -21.18 -5.68 9.17
N GLY A 109 -21.23 -4.76 10.13
CA GLY A 109 -20.33 -4.72 11.29
C GLY A 109 -18.86 -4.58 10.91
N SER A 110 -18.55 -3.92 9.78
CA SER A 110 -17.20 -3.79 9.24
C SER A 110 -16.76 -2.32 9.18
N ASN A 111 -15.47 -2.09 8.92
CA ASN A 111 -14.88 -0.74 8.83
C ASN A 111 -14.16 -0.58 7.47
N PRO A 112 -14.34 0.54 6.73
CA PRO A 112 -13.64 0.80 5.48
C PRO A 112 -12.09 0.68 5.56
N LEU A 113 -11.48 0.97 6.71
CA LEU A 113 -10.01 0.84 6.88
C LEU A 113 -9.49 -0.61 6.89
N SER A 114 -10.36 -1.61 6.98
CA SER A 114 -9.93 -3.02 7.05
C SER A 114 -9.20 -3.49 5.79
N GLY A 115 -9.37 -2.79 4.65
CA GLY A 115 -8.76 -3.14 3.36
C GLY A 115 -7.35 -2.58 3.12
N CYS A 116 -6.93 -1.51 3.81
CA CYS A 116 -5.63 -0.86 3.58
C CYS A 116 -4.50 -1.31 4.52
N LEU A 117 -4.82 -2.16 5.50
CA LEU A 117 -3.86 -2.71 6.46
C LEU A 117 -2.60 -3.36 5.81
N PRO A 118 -2.68 -4.14 4.71
CA PRO A 118 -1.48 -4.69 4.10
C PRO A 118 -0.49 -3.62 3.65
N VAL A 119 -0.96 -2.49 3.12
CA VAL A 119 -0.10 -1.41 2.61
C VAL A 119 0.63 -0.72 3.76
N LEU A 120 -0.09 -0.43 4.85
CA LEU A 120 0.48 0.18 6.06
C LEU A 120 1.62 -0.64 6.66
N ILE A 121 1.52 -1.97 6.64
CA ILE A 121 2.57 -2.84 7.18
C ILE A 121 3.70 -3.06 6.15
N THR A 122 3.36 -3.15 4.86
CA THR A 122 4.35 -3.43 3.81
C THR A 122 5.30 -2.24 3.59
N LEU A 123 4.80 -1.00 3.68
CA LEU A 123 5.61 0.20 3.40
C LEU A 123 6.84 0.35 4.32
N PRO A 124 6.72 0.31 5.66
CA PRO A 124 7.88 0.42 6.54
C PRO A 124 8.90 -0.71 6.34
N ILE A 125 8.43 -1.93 6.08
CA ILE A 125 9.29 -3.09 5.81
C ILE A 125 10.09 -2.87 4.53
N MET A 126 9.43 -2.42 3.46
CA MET A 126 10.08 -2.11 2.18
C MET A 126 11.15 -1.02 2.34
N PHE A 127 10.84 0.07 3.04
CA PHE A 127 11.83 1.12 3.29
C PHE A 127 12.98 0.65 4.19
N GLY A 128 12.71 -0.20 5.18
CA GLY A 128 13.75 -0.82 6.01
C GLY A 128 14.71 -1.67 5.18
N LEU A 129 14.17 -2.56 4.34
CA LEU A 129 14.96 -3.37 3.41
C LEU A 129 15.76 -2.52 2.42
N TYR A 130 15.16 -1.46 1.87
CA TYR A 130 15.86 -0.53 1.00
C TYR A 130 17.12 0.05 1.66
N ARG A 131 17.02 0.45 2.94
CA ARG A 131 18.19 0.93 3.70
C ARG A 131 19.24 -0.14 3.88
N ILE A 132 18.83 -1.38 4.14
CA ILE A 132 19.77 -2.49 4.32
C ILE A 132 20.51 -2.77 3.02
N VAL A 133 19.80 -2.89 1.89
CA VAL A 133 20.41 -3.20 0.60
C VAL A 133 21.38 -2.10 0.16
N GLN A 134 21.08 -0.83 0.41
CA GLN A 134 21.97 0.28 0.04
C GLN A 134 23.21 0.43 0.94
N SER A 135 23.15 -0.07 2.16
CA SER A 135 24.23 0.07 3.13
C SER A 135 24.49 -1.27 3.82
N MET A 136 24.60 -2.33 3.02
CA MET A 136 24.70 -3.70 3.53
C MET A 136 25.84 -3.89 4.56
N PRO A 137 27.05 -3.31 4.36
CA PRO A 137 28.12 -3.36 5.37
C PRO A 137 27.76 -2.68 6.71
N ALA A 138 26.76 -1.79 6.76
CA ALA A 138 26.31 -1.13 7.99
C ALA A 138 25.47 -2.03 8.89
N TYR A 139 24.83 -3.03 8.28
CA TYR A 139 23.86 -3.89 8.93
C TYR A 139 24.36 -5.32 9.08
N MET A 140 25.35 -5.74 8.28
CA MET A 140 25.82 -7.12 8.23
C MET A 140 27.34 -7.21 8.52
N PRO A 141 27.74 -7.55 9.76
CA PRO A 141 29.15 -7.57 10.17
C PRO A 141 30.05 -8.50 9.34
N ALA A 142 29.56 -9.69 8.97
CA ALA A 142 30.33 -10.63 8.14
C ALA A 142 30.70 -10.00 6.79
N ILE A 143 29.75 -9.30 6.17
CA ILE A 143 29.97 -8.57 4.92
C ILE A 143 30.88 -7.37 5.16
N ARG A 144 30.70 -6.63 6.27
CA ARG A 144 31.53 -5.48 6.64
C ARG A 144 33.01 -5.84 6.72
N ASN A 145 33.35 -7.00 7.28
CA ASN A 145 34.73 -7.44 7.45
C ASN A 145 35.47 -7.49 6.11
N LEU A 146 34.82 -7.95 5.03
CA LEU A 146 35.40 -7.99 3.69
C LEU A 146 35.76 -6.60 3.18
N TYR A 147 34.92 -5.61 3.46
CA TYR A 147 35.21 -4.22 3.10
C TYR A 147 36.30 -3.62 3.98
N GLU A 148 36.34 -3.92 5.28
CA GLU A 148 37.40 -3.47 6.20
C GLU A 148 38.77 -4.03 5.79
N SER A 149 38.82 -5.30 5.38
CA SER A 149 40.03 -5.95 4.87
C SER A 149 40.62 -5.26 3.63
N ILE A 150 39.80 -4.53 2.87
CA ILE A 150 40.26 -3.67 1.76
C ILE A 150 40.55 -2.25 2.25
N ALA A 151 39.60 -1.65 2.97
CA ALA A 151 39.60 -0.23 3.32
C ALA A 151 40.78 0.16 4.21
N THR A 152 41.10 -0.66 5.22
CA THR A 152 42.20 -0.37 6.16
C THR A 152 43.55 -0.26 5.45
N PRO A 153 44.04 -1.27 4.69
CA PRO A 153 45.32 -1.14 3.97
C PRO A 153 45.27 -0.14 2.81
N LEU A 154 44.09 0.11 2.23
CA LEU A 154 43.91 1.13 1.19
C LEU A 154 44.14 2.55 1.74
N MET A 155 43.68 2.83 2.96
CA MET A 155 43.85 4.13 3.62
C MET A 155 45.32 4.46 3.94
N GLU A 156 46.19 3.46 3.97
CA GLU A 156 47.64 3.63 4.15
C GLU A 156 48.36 3.99 2.84
N GLN A 157 47.68 3.84 1.69
CA GLN A 157 48.26 4.15 0.38
C GLN A 157 48.29 5.65 0.12
N GLN A 158 49.35 6.12 -0.55
CA GLN A 158 49.41 7.51 -0.98
C GLN A 158 48.26 7.83 -1.95
N ASN A 159 47.65 9.00 -1.79
CA ASN A 159 46.64 9.53 -2.70
C ASN A 159 45.35 8.68 -2.81
N TYR A 160 45.09 7.75 -1.88
CA TYR A 160 43.94 6.84 -1.95
C TYR A 160 42.60 7.56 -2.11
N ALA A 161 42.44 8.68 -1.40
CA ALA A 161 41.21 9.47 -1.37
C ALA A 161 40.84 10.04 -2.75
N ASN A 162 41.83 10.58 -3.47
CA ASN A 162 41.64 11.16 -4.80
C ASN A 162 41.35 10.08 -5.83
N VAL A 163 42.05 8.94 -5.75
CA VAL A 163 41.81 7.78 -6.63
C VAL A 163 40.40 7.22 -6.41
N LEU A 164 39.99 7.00 -5.15
CA LEU A 164 38.64 6.53 -4.82
C LEU A 164 37.56 7.47 -5.35
N THR A 165 37.73 8.79 -5.14
CA THR A 165 36.76 9.79 -5.62
C THR A 165 36.66 9.81 -7.14
N LYS A 166 37.78 9.60 -7.85
CA LYS A 166 37.82 9.50 -9.30
C LYS A 166 37.10 8.23 -9.81
N ILE A 167 37.36 7.08 -9.20
CA ILE A 167 36.72 5.80 -9.57
C ILE A 167 35.22 5.82 -9.26
N ALA A 168 34.82 6.44 -8.13
CA ALA A 168 33.43 6.49 -7.69
C ALA A 168 32.55 7.43 -8.53
N ASN A 169 33.14 8.29 -9.36
CA ASN A 169 32.49 9.38 -10.10
C ASN A 169 31.87 10.46 -9.17
N SER A 170 32.75 11.32 -8.67
CA SER A 170 32.67 12.49 -7.76
C SER A 170 31.34 13.20 -7.43
N ASN A 171 30.27 13.10 -8.22
CA ASN A 171 29.03 13.85 -7.98
C ASN A 171 28.07 13.19 -6.99
N THR A 172 28.31 11.94 -6.60
CA THR A 172 27.36 11.14 -5.79
C THR A 172 27.90 10.74 -4.42
N VAL A 173 29.22 10.78 -4.18
CA VAL A 173 29.82 10.30 -2.95
C VAL A 173 30.79 11.34 -2.39
N LYS A 174 30.63 11.74 -1.12
CA LYS A 174 31.61 12.57 -0.40
C LYS A 174 32.43 11.67 0.49
N LEU A 175 33.71 11.54 0.18
CA LEU A 175 34.68 10.87 1.04
C LEU A 175 35.04 11.81 2.21
N VAL A 176 35.13 11.28 3.42
CA VAL A 176 35.61 12.01 4.59
C VAL A 176 37.07 11.64 4.79
N THR A 177 37.97 12.62 4.71
CA THR A 177 39.43 12.41 4.80
C THR A 177 40.05 12.95 6.09
N GLU A 178 39.25 13.60 6.93
CA GLU A 178 39.70 14.28 8.15
C GLU A 178 38.78 13.92 9.32
N GLY A 179 39.33 13.92 10.54
CA GLY A 179 38.59 13.65 11.78
C GLY A 179 38.81 12.23 12.32
N ASP A 180 37.77 11.70 12.96
CA ASP A 180 37.82 10.40 13.64
C ASP A 180 38.12 9.25 12.65
N LYS A 181 39.08 8.38 12.99
CA LYS A 181 39.51 7.26 12.13
C LYS A 181 38.36 6.33 11.75
N SER A 182 37.41 6.10 12.65
CA SER A 182 36.24 5.25 12.38
C SER A 182 35.30 5.90 11.36
N VAL A 183 35.17 7.23 11.39
CA VAL A 183 34.35 7.98 10.43
C VAL A 183 34.98 7.95 9.04
N ILE A 184 36.30 8.11 8.96
CA ILE A 184 37.06 8.01 7.71
C ILE A 184 36.89 6.60 7.12
N LEU A 185 37.16 5.55 7.92
CA LEU A 185 37.00 4.14 7.52
C LEU A 185 35.58 3.86 6.99
N ASN A 186 34.56 4.32 7.72
CA ASN A 186 33.17 4.19 7.32
C ASN A 186 32.92 4.83 5.94
N SER A 187 33.41 6.06 5.71
CA SER A 187 33.24 6.73 4.42
C SER A 187 33.95 6.01 3.27
N VAL A 188 35.11 5.39 3.52
CA VAL A 188 35.81 4.55 2.53
C VAL A 188 34.97 3.32 2.21
N ILE A 189 34.45 2.62 3.22
CA ILE A 189 33.60 1.45 3.01
C ILE A 189 32.33 1.82 2.24
N ASP A 190 31.70 2.96 2.52
CA ASP A 190 30.52 3.40 1.75
C ASP A 190 30.83 3.57 0.27
N VAL A 191 31.97 4.19 -0.05
CA VAL A 191 32.43 4.33 -1.43
C VAL A 191 32.60 2.96 -2.06
N LEU A 192 33.34 2.07 -1.39
CA LEU A 192 33.60 0.72 -1.87
C LEU A 192 32.30 -0.10 -2.04
N ALA A 193 31.31 0.09 -1.18
CA ALA A 193 30.00 -0.57 -1.29
C ALA A 193 29.22 -0.17 -2.56
N THR A 194 29.58 0.95 -3.20
CA THR A 194 29.01 1.36 -4.50
C THR A 194 29.73 0.76 -5.71
N PHE A 195 30.80 -0.01 -5.50
CA PHE A 195 31.60 -0.52 -6.60
C PHE A 195 30.91 -1.68 -7.30
N ASN A 196 30.95 -1.65 -8.63
CA ASN A 196 30.64 -2.78 -9.49
C ASN A 196 31.96 -3.40 -9.97
N HIS A 197 31.87 -4.45 -10.80
CA HIS A 197 33.03 -5.15 -11.33
C HIS A 197 34.09 -4.23 -11.95
N ASP A 198 33.69 -3.32 -12.84
CA ASP A 198 34.62 -2.41 -13.52
C ASP A 198 35.36 -1.49 -12.54
N LYS A 199 34.68 -1.02 -11.48
CA LYS A 199 35.29 -0.18 -10.45
C LYS A 199 36.26 -0.96 -9.56
N TRP A 200 35.95 -2.23 -9.27
CA TRP A 200 36.87 -3.11 -8.56
C TRP A 200 38.14 -3.38 -9.39
N GLU A 201 38.01 -3.64 -10.69
CA GLU A 201 39.15 -3.77 -11.61
C GLU A 201 40.00 -2.48 -11.68
N ALA A 202 39.35 -1.32 -11.75
CA ALA A 202 40.04 -0.03 -11.74
C ALA A 202 40.80 0.21 -10.43
N LEU A 203 40.22 -0.19 -9.29
CA LEU A 203 40.87 -0.07 -7.98
C LEU A 203 42.10 -0.97 -7.87
N LYS A 204 41.98 -2.25 -8.29
CA LYS A 204 43.10 -3.20 -8.33
C LYS A 204 44.27 -2.68 -9.15
N THR A 205 43.96 -2.13 -10.32
CA THR A 205 44.96 -1.54 -11.23
C THR A 205 45.65 -0.32 -10.61
N SER A 206 44.92 0.47 -9.82
CA SER A 206 45.45 1.69 -9.21
C SER A 206 46.35 1.42 -8.00
N PHE A 207 46.21 0.27 -7.34
CA PHE A 207 46.95 -0.08 -6.12
C PHE A 207 47.60 -1.46 -6.21
N SER A 208 48.66 -1.58 -7.02
CA SER A 208 49.37 -2.85 -7.25
C SER A 208 49.88 -3.52 -5.98
N GLY A 209 50.34 -2.73 -4.98
CA GLY A 209 50.88 -3.24 -3.71
C GLY A 209 49.86 -3.98 -2.82
N ILE A 210 48.56 -3.73 -3.01
CA ILE A 210 47.47 -4.42 -2.27
C ILE A 210 46.50 -5.12 -3.22
N SER A 211 46.88 -5.29 -4.49
CA SER A 211 46.04 -5.86 -5.55
C SER A 211 45.48 -7.24 -5.21
N ASN A 212 46.29 -8.11 -4.59
CA ASN A 212 45.86 -9.44 -4.14
C ASN A 212 44.79 -9.36 -3.03
N VAL A 213 44.94 -8.43 -2.08
CA VAL A 213 43.97 -8.22 -1.00
C VAL A 213 42.66 -7.71 -1.57
N ILE A 214 42.72 -6.73 -2.48
CA ILE A 214 41.54 -6.22 -3.19
C ILE A 214 40.88 -7.36 -3.97
N ALA A 215 41.64 -8.14 -4.76
CA ALA A 215 41.10 -9.19 -5.62
C ALA A 215 40.38 -10.30 -4.85
N ALA A 216 40.97 -10.78 -3.76
CA ALA A 216 40.37 -11.84 -2.95
C ALA A 216 39.03 -11.38 -2.34
N ASN A 217 39.02 -10.22 -1.69
CA ASN A 217 37.84 -9.70 -1.01
C ASN A 217 36.78 -9.18 -2.01
N SER A 218 37.18 -8.55 -3.11
CA SER A 218 36.22 -8.05 -4.12
C SER A 218 35.51 -9.20 -4.83
N ALA A 219 36.21 -10.30 -5.11
CA ALA A 219 35.59 -11.50 -5.70
C ALA A 219 34.53 -12.11 -4.77
N GLU A 220 34.82 -12.16 -3.47
CA GLU A 220 33.86 -12.65 -2.45
C GLU A 220 32.67 -11.70 -2.31
N ILE A 221 32.90 -10.38 -2.28
CA ILE A 221 31.85 -9.36 -2.28
C ILE A 221 30.96 -9.48 -3.52
N GLU A 222 31.55 -9.66 -4.71
CA GLU A 222 30.80 -9.86 -5.95
C GLU A 222 29.98 -11.14 -5.93
N HIS A 223 30.54 -12.24 -5.41
CA HIS A 223 29.82 -13.50 -5.23
C HIS A 223 28.62 -13.34 -4.29
N ILE A 224 28.81 -12.72 -3.12
CA ILE A 224 27.75 -12.44 -2.15
C ILE A 224 26.64 -11.58 -2.77
N ASN A 225 27.02 -10.56 -3.54
CA ASN A 225 26.09 -9.64 -4.16
C ASN A 225 25.45 -10.18 -5.45
N SER A 226 25.89 -11.33 -5.95
CA SER A 226 25.38 -11.90 -7.20
C SER A 226 23.92 -12.34 -7.07
N VAL A 227 23.14 -12.09 -8.11
CA VAL A 227 21.76 -12.56 -8.26
C VAL A 227 21.76 -13.65 -9.32
N PHE A 228 21.66 -14.90 -8.88
CA PHE A 228 21.71 -16.09 -9.75
C PHE A 228 22.93 -16.13 -10.69
N GLY A 229 24.04 -15.47 -10.32
CA GLY A 229 25.24 -15.36 -11.14
C GLY A 229 25.16 -14.43 -12.35
N LEU A 230 24.08 -13.64 -12.50
CA LEU A 230 23.83 -12.84 -13.71
C LEU A 230 24.14 -11.34 -13.56
N PHE A 231 23.90 -10.78 -12.37
CA PHE A 231 24.07 -9.35 -12.08
C PHE A 231 24.14 -9.12 -10.56
N SER A 232 24.51 -7.92 -10.12
CA SER A 232 24.61 -7.58 -8.70
C SER A 232 23.27 -7.10 -8.12
N ILE A 233 23.01 -7.34 -6.83
CA ILE A 233 21.88 -6.73 -6.10
C ILE A 233 21.93 -5.20 -6.06
N SER A 234 23.12 -4.62 -6.20
CA SER A 234 23.35 -3.17 -6.21
C SER A 234 23.18 -2.54 -7.60
N ASP A 235 23.13 -3.36 -8.66
CA ASP A 235 22.87 -2.86 -10.01
C ASP A 235 21.46 -2.27 -10.11
N VAL A 236 21.32 -1.25 -10.94
CA VAL A 236 20.03 -0.67 -11.32
C VAL A 236 19.75 -1.09 -12.77
N PRO A 237 18.52 -1.55 -13.10
CA PRO A 237 18.23 -1.96 -14.46
C PRO A 237 18.41 -0.83 -15.47
N GLY A 238 19.04 -1.14 -16.61
CA GLY A 238 19.34 -0.14 -17.61
C GLY A 238 19.84 -0.70 -18.92
N PHE A 239 19.82 0.12 -19.96
CA PHE A 239 20.18 -0.27 -21.33
C PHE A 239 21.63 -0.75 -21.48
N ALA A 240 22.55 -0.31 -20.62
CA ALA A 240 23.93 -0.79 -20.62
C ALA A 240 24.07 -2.27 -20.19
N LYS A 241 23.13 -2.78 -19.40
CA LYS A 241 23.09 -4.17 -18.92
C LYS A 241 21.71 -4.77 -19.22
N PRO A 242 21.35 -5.07 -20.47
CA PRO A 242 19.98 -5.37 -20.87
C PRO A 242 19.36 -6.59 -20.14
N LEU A 243 20.18 -7.55 -19.71
CA LEU A 243 19.72 -8.71 -18.95
C LEU A 243 19.05 -8.33 -17.61
N THR A 244 19.42 -7.19 -17.03
CA THR A 244 18.82 -6.67 -15.78
C THR A 244 17.33 -6.34 -15.92
N PHE A 245 16.82 -6.10 -17.14
CA PHE A 245 15.39 -5.86 -17.39
C PHE A 245 14.51 -7.09 -17.12
N ILE A 246 15.09 -8.28 -16.94
CA ILE A 246 14.32 -9.45 -16.50
C ILE A 246 13.63 -9.20 -15.15
N VAL A 247 14.26 -8.42 -14.27
CA VAL A 247 13.75 -8.12 -12.93
C VAL A 247 12.45 -7.31 -12.97
N PRO A 248 12.38 -6.10 -13.59
CA PRO A 248 11.14 -5.34 -13.68
C PRO A 248 10.05 -6.06 -14.48
N VAL A 249 10.41 -6.77 -15.56
CA VAL A 249 9.45 -7.55 -16.36
C VAL A 249 8.82 -8.66 -15.51
N LEU A 250 9.65 -9.46 -14.83
CA LEU A 250 9.16 -10.56 -13.99
C LEU A 250 8.33 -10.04 -12.80
N ALA A 251 8.78 -8.96 -12.16
CA ALA A 251 8.03 -8.32 -11.07
C ALA A 251 6.65 -7.84 -11.55
N GLY A 252 6.57 -7.19 -12.72
CA GLY A 252 5.31 -6.75 -13.33
C GLY A 252 4.40 -7.92 -13.69
N VAL A 253 4.92 -8.97 -14.34
CA VAL A 253 4.15 -10.17 -14.71
C VAL A 253 3.57 -10.85 -13.47
N LEU A 254 4.40 -11.08 -12.44
CA LEU A 254 3.94 -11.71 -11.21
C LEU A 254 2.91 -10.84 -10.46
N GLN A 255 3.10 -9.51 -10.46
CA GLN A 255 2.12 -8.60 -9.87
C GLN A 255 0.79 -8.62 -10.62
N PHE A 256 0.82 -8.74 -11.95
CA PHE A 256 -0.39 -8.88 -12.76
C PHE A 256 -1.12 -10.19 -12.43
N ILE A 257 -0.39 -11.31 -12.30
CA ILE A 257 -0.95 -12.60 -11.89
C ILE A 257 -1.62 -12.48 -10.50
N ASN A 258 -0.92 -11.87 -9.52
CA ASN A 258 -1.46 -11.61 -8.19
C ASN A 258 -2.77 -10.84 -8.24
N GLY A 259 -2.80 -9.73 -9.00
CA GLY A 259 -4.02 -8.95 -9.18
C GLY A 259 -5.16 -9.80 -9.74
N LYS A 260 -4.92 -10.50 -10.86
CA LYS A 260 -5.94 -11.36 -11.49
C LYS A 260 -6.50 -12.41 -10.54
N GLN A 261 -5.66 -12.98 -9.69
CA GLN A 261 -6.08 -13.95 -8.69
C GLN A 261 -6.99 -13.35 -7.61
N MET A 262 -6.77 -12.08 -7.23
CA MET A 262 -7.64 -11.36 -6.28
C MET A 262 -9.00 -11.00 -6.90
N MET A 263 -9.03 -10.61 -8.18
CA MET A 263 -10.29 -10.32 -8.90
C MET A 263 -11.25 -11.51 -8.94
N LYS A 264 -10.72 -12.74 -9.02
CA LYS A 264 -11.55 -13.96 -9.05
C LYS A 264 -12.42 -14.13 -7.80
N ASN A 265 -12.04 -13.51 -6.68
CA ASN A 265 -12.73 -13.63 -5.41
C ASN A 265 -13.71 -12.48 -5.12
N GLN A 266 -13.83 -11.51 -6.03
CA GLN A 266 -14.84 -10.45 -5.96
C GLN A 266 -16.05 -10.81 -6.85
N PRO A 267 -17.28 -10.39 -6.50
CA PRO A 267 -18.43 -10.60 -7.36
C PRO A 267 -18.22 -9.83 -8.66
N GLN A 268 -18.31 -10.55 -9.79
CA GLN A 268 -18.33 -9.93 -11.11
C GLN A 268 -19.67 -9.20 -11.25
N THR A 269 -19.64 -7.88 -11.29
CA THR A 269 -20.80 -7.06 -11.64
C THR A 269 -20.43 -6.02 -12.69
N ASN A 270 -21.41 -5.73 -13.55
CA ASN A 270 -21.32 -5.07 -14.85
C ASN A 270 -20.22 -3.99 -15.01
N THR A 271 -19.53 -4.08 -16.14
CA THR A 271 -18.34 -3.31 -16.54
C THR A 271 -18.49 -1.79 -16.66
N ASN A 272 -19.67 -1.21 -16.40
CA ASN A 272 -20.01 0.16 -16.81
C ASN A 272 -20.20 1.16 -15.65
N ASP A 273 -19.89 0.75 -14.41
CA ASP A 273 -19.90 1.65 -13.25
C ASP A 273 -18.53 2.27 -13.02
N GLN A 274 -18.47 3.59 -12.87
CA GLN A 274 -17.23 4.37 -12.72
C GLN A 274 -16.38 3.87 -11.54
N ALA A 275 -17.02 3.46 -10.43
CA ALA A 275 -16.34 2.88 -9.27
C ALA A 275 -15.68 1.51 -9.57
N SER A 276 -16.36 0.64 -10.33
CA SER A 276 -15.82 -0.66 -10.76
C SER A 276 -14.68 -0.48 -11.78
N ALA A 277 -14.82 0.48 -12.70
CA ALA A 277 -13.79 0.84 -13.66
C ALA A 277 -12.53 1.39 -12.97
N ILE A 278 -12.66 2.25 -11.94
CA ILE A 278 -11.52 2.73 -11.16
C ILE A 278 -10.79 1.57 -10.48
N ASN A 279 -11.51 0.62 -9.86
CA ASN A 279 -10.91 -0.53 -9.21
C ASN A 279 -10.18 -1.45 -10.22
N LYS A 280 -10.81 -1.72 -11.38
CA LYS A 280 -10.22 -2.52 -12.45
C LYS A 280 -8.98 -1.85 -13.07
N ASN A 281 -9.05 -0.55 -13.32
CA ASN A 281 -7.94 0.23 -13.86
C ASN A 281 -6.79 0.31 -12.86
N MET A 282 -7.07 0.53 -11.57
CA MET A 282 -6.05 0.53 -10.51
C MET A 282 -5.31 -0.80 -10.47
N MET A 283 -6.03 -1.92 -10.52
CA MET A 283 -5.41 -3.24 -10.44
C MET A 283 -4.62 -3.61 -11.70
N ASN A 284 -5.06 -3.16 -12.87
CA ASN A 284 -4.30 -3.33 -14.11
C ASN A 284 -3.09 -2.38 -14.18
N PHE A 285 -3.14 -1.23 -13.51
CA PHE A 285 -2.06 -0.24 -13.51
C PHE A 285 -0.93 -0.57 -12.53
N MET A 286 -1.26 -1.12 -11.35
CA MET A 286 -0.29 -1.47 -10.29
C MET A 286 0.94 -2.28 -10.79
N PRO A 287 0.79 -3.29 -11.65
CA PRO A 287 1.91 -4.03 -12.24
C PRO A 287 2.92 -3.15 -12.99
N PHE A 288 2.44 -2.17 -13.77
CA PHE A 288 3.31 -1.24 -14.48
C PHE A 288 4.06 -0.33 -13.51
N MET A 289 3.37 0.11 -12.46
CA MET A 289 4.00 0.91 -11.42
C MET A 289 5.14 0.13 -10.73
N GLN A 290 4.87 -1.11 -10.33
CA GLN A 290 5.88 -1.96 -9.70
C GLN A 290 7.07 -2.22 -10.63
N ALA A 291 6.83 -2.47 -11.92
CA ALA A 291 7.90 -2.59 -12.91
C ALA A 291 8.71 -1.29 -13.03
N PHE A 292 8.05 -0.12 -13.05
CA PHE A 292 8.71 1.19 -13.07
C PHE A 292 9.60 1.42 -11.84
N PHE A 293 9.15 1.06 -10.65
CA PHE A 293 10.01 1.12 -9.47
C PHE A 293 11.18 0.15 -9.54
N CYS A 294 10.99 -1.06 -10.07
CA CYS A 294 12.11 -1.99 -10.28
C CYS A 294 13.16 -1.47 -11.27
N ILE A 295 12.79 -0.57 -12.19
CA ILE A 295 13.75 0.12 -13.07
C ILE A 295 14.50 1.23 -12.32
N THR A 296 13.87 1.85 -11.33
CA THR A 296 14.44 3.01 -10.61
C THR A 296 15.33 2.61 -9.45
N PHE A 297 15.03 1.48 -8.80
CA PHE A 297 15.70 1.02 -7.60
C PHE A 297 16.72 -0.11 -7.87
N PRO A 298 17.66 -0.35 -6.94
CA PRO A 298 18.56 -1.50 -7.03
C PRO A 298 17.81 -2.83 -7.12
N ILE A 299 18.39 -3.76 -7.87
CA ILE A 299 17.84 -5.09 -8.14
C ILE A 299 17.48 -5.86 -6.86
N GLY A 300 18.21 -5.67 -5.75
CA GLY A 300 17.89 -6.30 -4.47
C GLY A 300 16.44 -6.05 -4.00
N ILE A 301 15.88 -4.86 -4.29
CA ILE A 301 14.46 -4.58 -4.00
C ILE A 301 13.54 -5.35 -4.97
N GLY A 302 13.93 -5.44 -6.24
CA GLY A 302 13.23 -6.25 -7.23
C GLY A 302 13.14 -7.72 -6.83
N VAL A 303 14.24 -8.29 -6.32
CA VAL A 303 14.27 -9.66 -5.77
C VAL A 303 13.28 -9.84 -4.63
N TYR A 304 13.22 -8.89 -3.69
CA TYR A 304 12.23 -8.87 -2.61
C TYR A 304 10.78 -8.88 -3.14
N TRP A 305 10.47 -8.03 -4.13
CA TRP A 305 9.13 -7.97 -4.71
C TRP A 305 8.75 -9.22 -5.51
N ILE A 306 9.70 -9.81 -6.24
CA ILE A 306 9.50 -11.07 -6.97
C ILE A 306 9.23 -12.19 -5.97
N ALA A 307 10.07 -12.35 -4.95
CA ALA A 307 9.89 -13.36 -3.90
C ALA A 307 8.54 -13.19 -3.19
N GLY A 308 8.19 -11.96 -2.82
CA GLY A 308 6.91 -11.64 -2.19
C GLY A 308 5.72 -11.98 -3.09
N SER A 309 5.84 -11.68 -4.39
CA SER A 309 4.80 -12.00 -5.37
C SER A 309 4.60 -13.50 -5.53
N ILE A 310 5.68 -14.28 -5.65
CA ILE A 310 5.63 -15.75 -5.74
C ILE A 310 4.95 -16.33 -4.50
N PHE A 311 5.38 -15.90 -3.31
CA PHE A 311 4.77 -16.34 -2.07
C PHE A 311 3.28 -16.01 -2.02
N MET A 312 2.90 -14.78 -2.42
CA MET A 312 1.49 -14.36 -2.45
C MET A 312 0.64 -15.22 -3.39
N ILE A 313 1.14 -15.56 -4.59
CA ILE A 313 0.41 -16.41 -5.55
C ILE A 313 0.13 -17.78 -4.92
N ILE A 314 1.15 -18.40 -4.32
CA ILE A 314 1.07 -19.70 -3.65
C ILE A 314 0.11 -19.61 -2.45
N GLN A 315 0.30 -18.61 -1.59
CA GLN A 315 -0.53 -18.38 -0.41
C GLN A 315 -2.01 -18.18 -0.78
N GLN A 316 -2.29 -17.37 -1.81
CA GLN A 316 -3.64 -17.08 -2.27
C GLN A 316 -4.32 -18.34 -2.82
N TYR A 317 -3.59 -19.22 -3.51
CA TYR A 317 -4.11 -20.51 -3.94
C TYR A 317 -4.61 -21.34 -2.74
N PHE A 318 -3.81 -21.45 -1.68
CA PHE A 318 -4.21 -22.16 -0.45
C PHE A 318 -5.38 -21.49 0.27
N PHE A 319 -5.37 -20.16 0.39
CA PHE A 319 -6.46 -19.42 1.02
C PHE A 319 -7.78 -19.56 0.27
N ASN A 320 -7.76 -19.59 -1.07
CA ASN A 320 -8.96 -19.83 -1.87
C ASN A 320 -9.58 -21.19 -1.54
N LYS A 321 -8.74 -22.21 -1.35
CA LYS A 321 -9.17 -23.56 -0.95
C LYS A 321 -9.74 -23.57 0.47
N LEU A 322 -9.03 -22.98 1.42
CA LEU A 322 -9.44 -22.94 2.84
C LEU A 322 -10.70 -22.11 3.08
N LEU A 323 -10.90 -21.04 2.31
CA LEU A 323 -12.02 -20.13 2.52
C LEU A 323 -13.29 -20.58 1.80
N LYS A 324 -13.24 -21.54 0.86
CA LYS A 324 -14.38 -21.95 0.02
C LYS A 324 -15.68 -22.14 0.83
N ASN A 325 -15.58 -22.80 1.98
CA ASN A 325 -16.73 -23.20 2.81
C ASN A 325 -16.97 -22.29 4.03
N VAL A 326 -16.36 -21.10 4.08
CA VAL A 326 -16.61 -20.17 5.17
C VAL A 326 -18.03 -19.62 5.05
N ASP A 327 -18.82 -19.82 6.10
CA ASP A 327 -20.14 -19.21 6.26
C ASP A 327 -19.97 -17.70 6.50
N VAL A 328 -20.37 -16.93 5.48
CA VAL A 328 -20.27 -15.46 5.50
C VAL A 328 -21.38 -14.87 6.38
N ASP A 329 -22.53 -15.52 6.48
CA ASP A 329 -23.68 -15.00 7.23
C ASP A 329 -23.43 -15.15 8.74
N GLU A 330 -22.82 -16.27 9.16
CA GLU A 330 -22.33 -16.42 10.53
C GLU A 330 -21.27 -15.36 10.88
N MET A 331 -20.40 -15.01 9.93
CA MET A 331 -19.38 -13.97 10.10
C MET A 331 -20.00 -12.59 10.27
N ILE A 332 -21.03 -12.27 9.48
CA ILE A 332 -21.81 -11.03 9.60
C ILE A 332 -22.41 -10.93 10.99
N ARG A 333 -23.10 -11.99 11.46
CA ARG A 333 -23.71 -12.01 12.80
C ARG A 333 -22.68 -11.77 13.90
N LYS A 334 -21.55 -12.49 13.88
CA LYS A 334 -20.47 -12.30 14.86
C LYS A 334 -19.87 -10.89 14.83
N ASN A 335 -19.72 -10.30 13.64
CA ASN A 335 -19.21 -8.93 13.50
C ASN A 335 -20.21 -7.89 14.01
N GLN A 336 -21.50 -8.05 13.71
CA GLN A 336 -22.57 -7.21 14.25
C GLN A 336 -22.64 -7.27 15.77
N GLU A 337 -22.60 -8.46 16.37
CA GLU A 337 -22.58 -8.64 17.82
C GLU A 337 -21.38 -7.95 18.48
N LYS A 338 -20.18 -8.12 17.90
CA LYS A 338 -18.95 -7.45 18.38
C LYS A 338 -19.05 -5.94 18.25
N ALA A 339 -19.55 -5.44 17.12
CA ALA A 339 -19.72 -4.01 16.89
C ALA A 339 -20.75 -3.41 17.86
N ALA A 340 -21.86 -4.12 18.13
CA ALA A 340 -22.87 -3.70 19.11
C ALA A 340 -22.29 -3.66 20.53
N LYS A 341 -21.51 -4.69 20.94
CA LYS A 341 -20.82 -4.72 22.23
C LYS A 341 -19.82 -3.57 22.39
N LEU A 342 -19.04 -3.27 21.35
CA LEU A 342 -18.08 -2.16 21.37
C LEU A 342 -18.77 -0.80 21.44
N ARG A 343 -19.90 -0.61 20.73
CA ARG A 343 -20.70 0.62 20.79
C ARG A 343 -21.35 0.82 22.16
N ALA A 344 -21.93 -0.23 22.74
CA ALA A 344 -22.47 -0.20 24.09
C ALA A 344 -21.40 0.21 25.12
N LYS A 345 -20.17 -0.32 25.00
CA LYS A 345 -19.04 0.09 25.84
C LYS A 345 -18.60 1.55 25.67
N ARG A 346 -18.89 2.17 24.52
CA ARG A 346 -18.59 3.57 24.22
C ARG A 346 -19.75 4.52 24.54
N GLY A 347 -20.88 4.00 25.05
CA GLY A 347 -22.09 4.79 25.29
C GLY A 347 -22.73 5.32 23.99
N GLU A 348 -22.43 4.72 22.85
CA GLU A 348 -23.00 5.13 21.56
C GLU A 348 -24.42 4.56 21.38
N ALA A 349 -25.33 5.37 20.83
CA ALA A 349 -26.68 4.94 20.49
C ALA A 349 -26.69 3.72 19.54
N PRO A 350 -27.71 2.85 19.64
CA PRO A 350 -27.89 1.72 18.73
C PRO A 350 -27.89 2.17 17.27
N VAL A 351 -27.34 1.31 16.39
CA VAL A 351 -27.24 1.57 14.94
C VAL A 351 -28.60 1.98 14.37
N ALA A 352 -29.67 1.26 14.72
CA ALA A 352 -31.04 1.57 14.30
C ALA A 352 -31.48 3.01 14.64
N GLU A 353 -31.07 3.55 15.79
CA GLU A 353 -31.40 4.91 16.19
C GLU A 353 -30.62 5.96 15.38
N LYS A 354 -29.33 5.73 15.12
CA LYS A 354 -28.52 6.59 14.23
C LYS A 354 -29.12 6.63 12.82
N PHE A 355 -29.53 5.49 12.29
CA PHE A 355 -30.19 5.43 11.00
C PHE A 355 -31.53 6.18 10.97
N ASN A 356 -32.35 6.09 12.02
CA ASN A 356 -33.58 6.86 12.13
C ASN A 356 -33.31 8.37 12.16
N GLN A 357 -32.24 8.81 12.81
CA GLN A 357 -31.81 10.22 12.79
C GLN A 357 -31.36 10.67 11.39
N PHE A 358 -30.65 9.82 10.62
CA PHE A 358 -30.29 10.11 9.23
C PHE A 358 -31.50 10.21 8.30
N ALA A 359 -32.49 9.32 8.47
CA ALA A 359 -33.75 9.37 7.74
C ALA A 359 -34.54 10.67 8.07
N ASN A 360 -34.66 11.00 9.36
CA ASN A 360 -35.40 12.19 9.81
C ASN A 360 -34.70 13.52 9.47
N THR A 361 -33.38 13.53 9.32
CA THR A 361 -32.63 14.73 8.90
C THR A 361 -32.78 14.97 7.39
N SER A 362 -32.96 13.92 6.59
CA SER A 362 -33.21 14.02 5.14
C SER A 362 -34.63 14.48 4.81
N THR A 363 -35.61 14.21 5.67
CA THR A 363 -37.00 14.66 5.48
C THR A 363 -37.26 16.07 6.01
N LYS A 364 -36.51 16.55 7.02
CA LYS A 364 -36.62 17.94 7.51
C LYS A 364 -36.18 18.99 6.48
N SER A 365 -35.21 18.71 5.61
CA SER A 365 -34.84 19.64 4.54
C SER A 365 -35.88 19.72 3.41
N ILE A 366 -36.72 18.70 3.25
CA ILE A 366 -37.87 18.72 2.33
C ILE A 366 -39.06 19.47 2.94
N ALA A 367 -39.32 19.29 4.23
CA ALA A 367 -40.41 19.99 4.94
C ALA A 367 -40.17 21.51 5.09
N THR A 368 -38.91 21.96 5.15
CA THR A 368 -38.59 23.39 5.34
C THR A 368 -38.76 24.20 4.05
N THR A 369 -38.65 23.59 2.86
CA THR A 369 -38.80 24.29 1.58
C THR A 369 -40.27 24.59 1.24
N ASN A 370 -41.22 23.78 1.70
CA ASN A 370 -42.65 24.01 1.45
C ASN A 370 -43.32 25.00 2.42
N THR A 371 -42.62 25.47 3.46
CA THR A 371 -43.22 26.39 4.46
C THR A 371 -42.76 27.84 4.29
N LYS A 372 -41.81 28.14 3.38
CA LYS A 372 -41.34 29.51 3.14
C LYS A 372 -42.06 30.28 2.03
N ASN A 373 -43.01 29.69 1.31
CA ASN A 373 -43.73 30.36 0.20
C ASN A 373 -45.23 30.60 0.48
N ILE A 374 -45.67 30.72 1.74
CA ILE A 374 -47.08 31.05 2.06
C ILE A 374 -47.24 32.32 2.91
N ASN A 375 -46.18 32.86 3.53
CA ASN A 375 -46.31 34.03 4.40
C ASN A 375 -45.35 35.16 4.01
N GLU A 376 -45.56 35.75 2.84
CA GLU A 376 -45.03 37.06 2.48
C GLU A 376 -45.88 37.60 1.32
N ASP A 377 -47.05 38.16 1.64
CA ASP A 377 -47.39 39.52 1.19
C ASP A 377 -48.74 39.95 1.80
N SER A 378 -48.67 40.77 2.84
CA SER A 378 -49.84 41.54 3.30
C SER A 378 -49.39 42.84 3.96
N SER A 379 -49.03 43.82 3.13
CA SER A 379 -49.25 45.23 3.46
C SER A 379 -49.26 46.10 2.21
N GLU A 380 -50.47 46.54 1.86
CA GLU A 380 -50.82 47.82 1.22
C GLU A 380 -50.15 48.20 -0.12
N THR A 381 -50.95 48.24 -1.18
CA THR A 381 -51.33 49.51 -1.81
C THR A 381 -52.65 49.34 -2.58
N SER A 382 -53.60 50.22 -2.25
CA SER A 382 -54.90 50.41 -2.86
C SER A 382 -54.80 50.97 -4.29
N LYS A 383 -55.65 50.46 -5.22
CA LYS A 383 -56.48 51.26 -6.17
C LYS A 383 -57.08 50.41 -7.32
N SER A 384 -58.42 50.41 -7.33
CA SER A 384 -59.30 50.60 -8.50
C SER A 384 -59.30 49.65 -9.71
N VAL A 385 -60.48 49.02 -9.90
CA VAL A 385 -61.33 49.10 -11.12
C VAL A 385 -60.95 48.22 -12.33
N GLU A 386 -61.73 47.13 -12.46
CA GLU A 386 -62.50 46.69 -13.64
C GLU A 386 -61.83 46.16 -14.92
N LYS A 387 -62.46 45.07 -15.42
CA LYS A 387 -62.48 44.51 -16.79
C LYS A 387 -61.26 43.71 -17.28
N GLY A 388 -61.54 42.44 -17.57
CA GLY A 388 -61.27 41.90 -18.91
C GLY A 388 -60.60 40.54 -19.01
N ILE A 389 -61.42 39.53 -19.36
CA ILE A 389 -61.13 38.49 -20.37
C ILE A 389 -60.15 37.34 -20.02
N THR A 390 -60.79 36.22 -19.71
CA THR A 390 -60.51 34.79 -19.98
C THR A 390 -59.45 34.45 -21.04
N ILE A 391 -58.53 33.51 -20.72
CA ILE A 391 -58.14 32.41 -21.64
C ILE A 391 -57.97 31.09 -20.85
N LYS A 392 -58.65 30.04 -21.33
CA LYS A 392 -58.64 28.65 -20.86
C LYS A 392 -57.51 27.84 -21.51
N THR A 393 -56.89 26.91 -20.76
CA THR A 393 -56.52 25.55 -21.25
C THR A 393 -56.27 24.61 -20.05
N LYS A 394 -57.22 23.75 -19.65
CA LYS A 394 -57.30 22.29 -19.95
C LYS A 394 -55.94 21.54 -19.91
N ASN A 395 -55.66 20.79 -18.85
CA ASN A 395 -55.97 19.35 -18.78
C ASN A 395 -55.48 18.68 -17.48
N ASN A 396 -56.41 17.87 -16.95
CA ASN A 396 -56.37 16.91 -15.85
C ASN A 396 -55.06 16.12 -15.64
N TYR A 397 -54.59 16.09 -14.40
CA TYR A 397 -54.35 14.84 -13.67
C TYR A 397 -54.94 14.97 -12.26
N LYS A 398 -55.87 14.06 -11.92
CA LYS A 398 -56.47 13.94 -10.58
C LYS A 398 -55.40 13.49 -9.60
N ILE A 399 -55.17 14.29 -8.56
CA ILE A 399 -54.47 13.87 -7.34
C ILE A 399 -55.40 12.87 -6.63
N THR A 400 -55.07 11.59 -6.66
CA THR A 400 -55.69 10.61 -5.78
C THR A 400 -55.05 10.71 -4.40
N ASP A 401 -55.89 10.93 -3.39
CA ASP A 401 -55.58 10.99 -1.97
C ASP A 401 -54.59 9.91 -1.51
N TYR A 402 -53.39 10.32 -1.11
CA TYR A 402 -52.57 9.51 -0.22
C TYR A 402 -53.13 9.63 1.19
N LYS A 403 -53.93 8.63 1.59
CA LYS A 403 -54.30 8.40 2.99
C LYS A 403 -53.03 8.35 3.85
N LYS A 404 -52.87 9.37 4.69
CA LYS A 404 -51.95 9.40 5.83
C LYS A 404 -52.26 8.18 6.71
N ARG A 405 -51.44 7.13 6.67
CA ARG A 405 -51.46 6.08 7.70
C ARG A 405 -50.59 6.56 8.86
N GLU A 406 -51.24 7.01 9.92
CA GLU A 406 -50.62 7.16 11.22
C GLU A 406 -50.38 5.76 11.80
N GLY A 407 -49.12 5.37 11.84
CA GLY A 407 -48.64 4.18 12.52
C GLY A 407 -47.13 4.34 12.72
N GLU A 408 -46.71 4.52 13.97
CA GLU A 408 -45.30 4.42 14.37
C GLU A 408 -44.81 3.00 14.04
N TYR A 409 -44.13 2.84 12.92
CA TYR A 409 -43.49 1.58 12.57
C TYR A 409 -42.18 1.48 13.35
N LYS A 410 -42.16 0.66 14.41
CA LYS A 410 -40.92 0.34 15.14
C LYS A 410 -40.11 -0.64 14.29
N ALA A 411 -38.98 -0.19 13.77
CA ALA A 411 -38.04 -1.06 13.07
C ALA A 411 -37.36 -2.01 14.08
N GLU A 412 -37.66 -3.30 14.00
CA GLU A 412 -37.13 -4.31 14.93
C GLU A 412 -35.76 -4.85 14.52
N ASN A 413 -35.34 -4.67 13.25
CA ASN A 413 -34.01 -5.05 12.78
C ASN A 413 -33.37 -4.02 11.83
N ILE A 414 -32.04 -4.10 11.66
CA ILE A 414 -31.24 -3.18 10.83
C ILE A 414 -31.60 -3.29 9.32
N ALA A 415 -32.11 -4.43 8.86
CA ALA A 415 -32.56 -4.59 7.48
C ALA A 415 -33.84 -3.78 7.19
N ASP A 416 -34.75 -3.64 8.15
CA ASP A 416 -35.95 -2.81 8.03
C ASP A 416 -35.60 -1.33 7.90
N VAL A 417 -34.58 -0.90 8.63
CA VAL A 417 -34.09 0.47 8.58
C VAL A 417 -33.35 0.77 7.27
N ALA A 418 -32.59 -0.20 6.74
CA ALA A 418 -31.94 -0.08 5.43
C ALA A 418 -32.95 0.01 4.27
N ASN A 419 -34.10 -0.66 4.39
CA ASN A 419 -35.18 -0.58 3.41
C ASN A 419 -35.91 0.79 3.43
N MET A 420 -35.89 1.53 4.54
CA MET A 420 -36.42 2.91 4.57
C MET A 420 -35.63 3.86 3.66
N LEU A 421 -34.31 3.73 3.59
CA LEU A 421 -33.45 4.56 2.74
C LEU A 421 -33.59 4.28 1.23
N LYS A 422 -34.23 3.15 0.86
CA LYS A 422 -34.54 2.78 -0.53
C LYS A 422 -35.87 3.37 -1.03
N ARG A 423 -36.70 3.94 -0.16
CA ARG A 423 -38.08 4.35 -0.48
C ARG A 423 -38.26 5.80 -0.95
N ASP A 424 -37.19 6.57 -1.06
CA ASP A 424 -37.13 7.92 -1.63
C ASP A 424 -36.03 8.01 -2.70
#